data_AF-A0A8G0LME6-F1
#
_entry.id   AF-A0A8G0LME6-F1
#
_cell.length_a   1.000
_cell.length_b   1.000
_cell.length_c   1.000
_cell.angle_alpha   90.00
_cell.angle_beta   90.00
_cell.angle_gamma   90.00
#
_symmetry.space_group_name_H-M   'P 1'
#
loop_
_entity.id
_entity.type
_entity.pdbx_description
1 polymer ?
#
loop_
_entity_poly.entity_id
_entity_poly.type
_entity_poly.pdbx_seq_one_letter_code
_entity_poly.pdbx_strand_id
1 'polypeptide(L)'
;MSNTVHETHILEQETNEMSGSRGEANFVWRCKNCKRESSATIKAAPAAYEQGEPPKPQKVFEFDCRGLEFTEFKAEGEWLADGIDSGTKFTGIELIDGEWFDYDEKAGEEVSIKELVWEIRRA
;
A
#
# COMPACT_ATOMS: atom_id res chain seq x y z
N MET A 1 27.45 5.75 8.84
CA MET A 1 26.63 4.66 8.26
C MET A 1 25.80 5.33 7.18
N SER A 2 25.91 4.91 5.91
CA SER A 2 25.10 5.50 4.83
C SER A 2 23.74 4.84 4.86
N ASN A 3 22.67 5.62 5.02
CA ASN A 3 21.32 5.15 4.74
C ASN A 3 21.17 5.14 3.22
N THR A 4 20.86 3.98 2.65
CA THR A 4 20.57 3.85 1.24
C THR A 4 19.07 3.65 1.09
N VAL A 5 18.42 4.51 0.31
CA VAL A 5 17.02 4.37 -0.06
C VAL A 5 16.95 3.50 -1.31
N HIS A 6 16.06 2.51 -1.28
CA HIS A 6 15.81 1.61 -2.40
C HIS A 6 14.32 1.64 -2.71
N GLU A 7 13.98 1.77 -3.99
CA GLU A 7 12.62 1.53 -4.46
C GLU A 7 12.39 0.02 -4.54
N THR A 8 11.28 -0.45 -3.97
CA THR A 8 10.96 -1.87 -3.87
C THR A 8 9.46 -2.09 -3.96
N HIS A 9 9.04 -3.10 -4.72
CA HIS A 9 7.67 -3.60 -4.75
C HIS A 9 7.54 -4.76 -3.76
N ILE A 10 6.44 -4.80 -3.00
CA ILE A 10 6.13 -5.87 -2.05
C ILE A 10 4.76 -6.41 -2.40
N LEU A 11 4.69 -7.70 -2.73
CA LEU A 11 3.44 -8.36 -3.11
C LEU A 11 2.99 -9.31 -2.00
N GLU A 12 1.69 -9.33 -1.69
CA GLU A 12 1.12 -10.24 -0.69
C GLU A 12 1.37 -11.72 -1.02
N GLN A 13 1.41 -12.04 -2.32
CA GLN A 13 1.62 -13.40 -2.82
C GLN A 13 3.09 -13.85 -2.76
N GLU A 14 4.03 -12.91 -2.58
CA GLU A 14 5.44 -13.27 -2.46
C GLU A 14 5.73 -13.84 -1.08
N THR A 15 6.54 -14.90 -1.04
CA THR A 15 6.95 -15.58 0.18
C THR A 15 8.41 -15.98 0.03
N ASN A 16 9.25 -15.43 0.89
CA ASN A 16 10.69 -15.58 0.85
C ASN A 16 11.19 -16.10 2.19
N GLU A 17 12.09 -17.10 2.16
CA GLU A 17 12.71 -17.64 3.36
C GLU A 17 13.66 -16.63 4.01
N MET A 18 13.56 -16.49 5.33
CA MET A 18 14.47 -15.64 6.11
C MET A 18 15.65 -16.47 6.64
N SER A 19 16.87 -15.95 6.50
CA SER A 19 18.05 -16.70 6.89
C SER A 19 18.22 -16.82 8.41
N GLY A 20 18.58 -18.02 8.87
CA GLY A 20 18.80 -18.27 10.30
C GLY A 20 17.51 -18.32 11.13
N SER A 21 16.35 -18.34 10.48
CA SER A 21 15.05 -18.52 11.12
C SER A 21 14.22 -19.57 10.36
N ARG A 22 13.06 -19.95 10.90
CA ARG A 22 12.04 -20.73 10.16
C ARG A 22 10.91 -19.83 9.64
N GLY A 23 11.11 -18.52 9.67
CA GLY A 23 10.11 -17.53 9.25
C GLY A 23 10.22 -17.23 7.76
N GLU A 24 9.09 -16.76 7.22
CA GLU A 24 8.97 -16.27 5.85
C GLU A 24 8.52 -14.80 5.89
N ALA A 25 8.86 -14.06 4.83
CA ALA A 25 8.44 -12.68 4.66
C ALA A 25 8.10 -12.39 3.20
N ASN A 26 7.26 -11.38 2.96
CA ASN A 26 6.93 -10.95 1.60
C ASN A 26 8.14 -10.34 0.91
N PHE A 27 9.00 -9.64 1.66
CA PHE A 27 10.23 -9.07 1.16
C PHE A 27 11.42 -9.45 2.05
N VAL A 28 12.52 -9.90 1.44
CA VAL A 28 13.80 -10.15 2.11
C VAL A 28 14.94 -9.55 1.28
N TRP A 29 15.74 -8.70 1.91
CA TRP A 29 16.91 -8.10 1.28
C TRP A 29 18.15 -8.27 2.15
N ARG A 30 19.28 -8.61 1.51
CA ARG A 30 20.58 -8.69 2.18
C ARG A 30 21.54 -7.66 1.60
N CYS A 31 22.05 -6.81 2.48
CA CYS A 31 23.07 -5.84 2.11
C CYS A 31 24.35 -6.57 1.64
N LYS A 32 24.78 -6.33 0.40
CA LYS A 32 25.99 -6.95 -0.15
C LYS A 32 27.26 -6.55 0.60
N ASN A 33 27.28 -5.37 1.23
CA ASN A 33 28.43 -4.84 1.95
C ASN A 33 28.51 -5.35 3.40
N CYS A 34 27.52 -5.02 4.24
CA CYS A 34 27.55 -5.36 5.67
C CYS A 34 26.94 -6.73 6.02
N LYS A 35 26.39 -7.45 5.02
CA LYS A 35 25.75 -8.76 5.15
C LYS A 35 24.51 -8.82 6.05
N ARG A 36 24.04 -7.69 6.58
CA ARG A 36 22.78 -7.62 7.33
C ARG A 36 21.60 -7.93 6.40
N GLU A 37 20.65 -8.65 6.94
CA GLU A 37 19.38 -8.98 6.31
C GLU A 37 18.29 -8.06 6.85
N SER A 38 17.34 -7.71 5.98
CA SER A 38 16.18 -6.89 6.30
C SER A 38 14.96 -7.55 5.67
N SER A 39 13.82 -7.45 6.34
CA SER A 39 12.59 -8.08 5.88
C SER A 39 11.38 -7.20 6.16
N ALA A 40 10.34 -7.37 5.34
CA ALA A 40 9.02 -6.81 5.56
C ALA A 40 7.95 -7.87 5.30
N THR A 41 7.01 -8.02 6.22
CA THR A 41 5.89 -8.96 6.12
C THR A 41 4.59 -8.20 6.26
N ILE A 42 3.66 -8.40 5.32
CA ILE A 42 2.30 -7.88 5.37
C ILE A 42 1.57 -8.66 6.47
N LYS A 43 1.08 -7.95 7.50
CA LYS A 43 0.50 -8.61 8.69
C LYS A 43 -0.96 -9.01 8.52
N ALA A 44 -1.67 -8.32 7.63
CA ALA A 44 -3.05 -8.58 7.29
C ALA A 44 -3.31 -8.09 5.86
N ALA A 45 -4.34 -8.65 5.22
CA ALA A 45 -4.83 -8.17 3.93
C ALA A 45 -5.11 -6.65 4.00
N PRO A 46 -4.87 -5.91 2.91
CA PRO A 46 -5.15 -4.47 2.86
C PRO A 46 -6.60 -4.17 3.24
N ALA A 47 -6.80 -3.21 4.13
CA ALA A 47 -8.13 -2.75 4.48
C ALA A 47 -8.62 -1.73 3.44
N ALA A 48 -9.91 -1.81 3.09
CA ALA A 48 -10.54 -0.78 2.28
C ALA A 48 -10.56 0.56 3.04
N TYR A 49 -10.38 1.65 2.30
CA TYR A 49 -10.61 2.99 2.83
C TYR A 49 -12.10 3.29 2.78
N GLU A 50 -12.74 3.52 3.93
CA GLU A 50 -14.15 3.87 4.00
C GLU A 50 -14.33 5.37 3.80
N GLN A 51 -15.24 5.77 2.91
CA GLN A 51 -15.56 7.18 2.69
C GLN A 51 -16.19 7.79 3.96
N GLY A 52 -15.78 9.02 4.28
CA GLY A 52 -16.31 9.78 5.39
C GLY A 52 -16.18 11.27 5.16
N GLU A 53 -17.09 12.05 5.73
CA GLU A 53 -17.12 13.51 5.62
C GLU A 53 -17.00 14.14 7.02
N PRO A 54 -15.89 14.82 7.35
CA PRO A 54 -14.69 15.00 6.52
C PRO A 54 -13.84 13.72 6.41
N PRO A 55 -12.96 13.63 5.38
CA PRO A 55 -11.99 12.55 5.27
C PRO A 55 -11.12 12.45 6.52
N LYS A 56 -10.79 11.23 6.94
CA LYS A 56 -9.93 10.96 8.10
C LYS A 56 -8.84 9.98 7.70
N PRO A 57 -7.60 10.13 8.20
CA PRO A 57 -6.57 9.11 8.00
C PRO A 57 -7.03 7.75 8.53
N GLN A 58 -6.88 6.72 7.71
CA GLN A 58 -7.24 5.34 8.04
C GLN A 58 -6.05 4.42 7.81
N LYS A 59 -5.90 3.40 8.66
CA LYS A 59 -4.85 2.40 8.52
C LYS A 59 -5.29 1.36 7.48
N VAL A 60 -4.74 1.46 6.27
CA VAL A 60 -5.04 0.54 5.17
C VAL A 60 -4.00 -0.59 4.98
N PHE A 61 -2.75 -0.36 5.40
CA PHE A 61 -1.68 -1.37 5.38
C PHE A 61 -0.98 -1.47 6.75
N GLU A 62 -0.53 -2.67 7.11
CA GLU A 62 0.31 -2.91 8.27
C GLU A 62 1.44 -3.90 7.93
N PHE A 63 2.68 -3.51 8.20
CA PHE A 63 3.87 -4.30 7.94
C PHE A 63 4.64 -4.60 9.24
N ASP A 64 5.14 -5.82 9.38
CA ASP A 64 6.21 -6.17 10.34
C ASP A 64 7.56 -5.97 9.64
N CYS A 65 8.30 -4.95 10.06
CA CYS A 65 9.58 -4.57 9.44
C CYS A 65 10.76 -4.90 10.37
N ARG A 66 11.80 -5.52 9.81
CA ARG A 66 13.05 -5.82 10.52
C ARG A 66 14.24 -5.31 9.71
N GLY A 67 15.05 -4.45 10.30
CA GLY A 67 16.27 -3.93 9.66
C GLY A 67 16.04 -2.89 8.54
N LEU A 68 14.79 -2.52 8.28
CA LEU A 68 14.38 -1.48 7.33
C LEU A 68 13.26 -0.60 7.91
N GLU A 69 13.07 0.56 7.29
CA GLU A 69 11.91 1.43 7.49
C GLU A 69 11.44 1.97 6.13
N PHE A 70 10.14 2.19 5.98
CA PHE A 70 9.59 2.82 4.79
C PHE A 70 9.67 4.34 4.94
N THR A 71 10.09 5.01 3.88
CA THR A 71 10.20 6.48 3.83
C THR A 71 9.16 7.12 2.91
N GLU A 72 8.65 6.37 1.96
CA GLU A 72 7.70 6.82 0.94
C GLU A 72 6.84 5.63 0.48
N PHE A 73 5.58 5.90 0.13
CA PHE A 73 4.68 4.92 -0.46
C PHE A 73 4.16 5.46 -1.79
N LYS A 74 4.20 4.62 -2.82
CA LYS A 74 3.68 4.91 -4.16
C LYS A 74 2.53 3.96 -4.43
N ALA A 75 1.35 4.51 -4.68
CA ALA A 75 0.12 3.77 -4.94
C ALA A 75 0.06 3.24 -6.40
N GLU A 76 1.12 2.58 -6.84
CA GLU A 76 1.22 2.04 -8.20
C GLU A 76 0.32 0.80 -8.39
N GLY A 77 -0.20 0.65 -9.61
CA GLY A 77 -1.08 -0.45 -9.99
C GLY A 77 -2.56 -0.08 -10.03
N GLU A 78 -3.40 -1.09 -10.19
CA GLU A 78 -4.84 -0.96 -10.35
C GLU A 78 -5.56 -1.08 -9.01
N TRP A 79 -6.45 -0.13 -8.74
CA TRP A 79 -7.29 -0.09 -7.56
C TRP A 79 -8.74 -0.42 -7.89
N LEU A 80 -9.49 -0.76 -6.84
CA LEU A 80 -10.91 -1.08 -6.88
C LEU A 80 -11.66 -0.10 -5.97
N ALA A 81 -12.85 0.33 -6.40
CA ALA A 81 -13.74 1.12 -5.57
C ALA A 81 -15.20 0.76 -5.83
N ASP A 82 -16.05 1.09 -4.85
CA ASP A 82 -17.49 0.93 -4.93
C ASP A 82 -18.16 2.31 -4.88
N GLY A 83 -19.11 2.56 -5.80
CA GLY A 83 -19.98 3.73 -5.74
C GLY A 83 -20.79 3.72 -4.44
N ILE A 84 -20.80 4.84 -3.73
CA ILE A 84 -21.31 4.94 -2.35
C ILE A 84 -22.78 4.55 -2.27
N ASP A 85 -23.61 5.12 -3.14
CA ASP A 85 -25.06 4.92 -3.12
C ASP A 85 -25.53 3.81 -4.06
N SER A 86 -24.84 3.63 -5.19
CA SER A 86 -25.24 2.71 -6.26
C SER A 86 -24.68 1.30 -6.10
N GLY A 87 -23.58 1.14 -5.37
CA GLY A 87 -22.75 -0.07 -5.36
C GLY A 87 -22.09 -0.39 -6.71
N THR A 88 -22.01 0.57 -7.65
CA THR A 88 -21.30 0.42 -8.92
C THR A 88 -19.85 0.04 -8.66
N LYS A 89 -19.36 -0.99 -9.36
CA LYS A 89 -18.00 -1.49 -9.20
C LYS A 89 -17.08 -0.76 -10.19
N PHE A 90 -16.11 -0.03 -9.67
CA PHE A 90 -15.05 0.60 -10.44
C PHE A 90 -13.79 -0.27 -10.34
N THR A 91 -13.19 -0.55 -11.49
CA THR A 91 -12.02 -1.43 -11.64
C THR A 91 -10.97 -0.77 -12.50
N GLY A 92 -9.69 -1.10 -12.31
CA GLY A 92 -8.61 -0.49 -13.11
C GLY A 92 -8.40 0.99 -12.75
N ILE A 93 -8.66 1.37 -11.51
CA ILE A 93 -8.46 2.74 -11.04
C ILE A 93 -6.96 2.97 -10.92
N GLU A 94 -6.43 3.91 -11.70
CA GLU A 94 -5.05 4.37 -11.59
C GLU A 94 -5.03 5.71 -10.86
N LEU A 95 -4.36 5.78 -9.71
CA LEU A 95 -4.27 6.97 -8.87
C LEU A 95 -3.09 7.87 -9.29
N ILE A 96 -3.04 8.22 -10.56
CA ILE A 96 -1.99 9.08 -11.14
C ILE A 96 -2.07 10.46 -10.49
N ASP A 97 -0.94 10.95 -9.99
CA ASP A 97 -0.82 12.24 -9.29
C ASP A 97 -1.80 12.42 -8.11
N GLY A 98 -2.31 11.30 -7.56
CA GLY A 98 -3.23 11.30 -6.42
C GLY A 98 -4.68 11.66 -6.76
N GLU A 99 -5.06 11.60 -8.05
CA GLU A 99 -6.41 11.91 -8.50
C GLU A 99 -6.98 10.84 -9.44
N TRP A 100 -8.30 10.67 -9.40
CA TRP A 100 -9.08 9.85 -10.32
C TRP A 100 -10.51 10.38 -10.41
N PHE A 101 -11.11 10.29 -11.60
CA PHE A 101 -12.43 10.81 -11.92
C PHE A 101 -13.16 9.83 -12.82
N ASP A 102 -14.45 9.64 -12.56
CA ASP A 102 -15.34 8.84 -13.41
C ASP A 102 -16.79 9.28 -13.20
N TYR A 103 -17.72 8.61 -13.86
CA TYR A 103 -19.14 8.89 -13.76
C TYR A 103 -19.92 7.63 -13.39
N ASP A 104 -20.71 7.71 -12.31
CA ASP A 104 -21.57 6.64 -11.90
C ASP A 104 -22.92 6.74 -12.61
N GLU A 105 -23.06 6.04 -13.73
CA GLU A 105 -24.29 6.02 -14.53
C GLU A 105 -25.54 5.56 -13.74
N LYS A 106 -25.36 4.75 -12.69
CA LYS A 106 -26.51 4.29 -11.88
C LYS A 106 -26.97 5.33 -10.88
N ALA A 107 -26.06 6.10 -10.31
CA ALA A 107 -26.39 7.21 -9.43
C ALA A 107 -26.70 8.50 -10.20
N GLY A 108 -26.21 8.61 -11.45
CA GLY A 108 -26.37 9.80 -12.28
C GLY A 108 -25.51 10.97 -11.81
N GLU A 109 -24.31 10.69 -11.28
CA GLU A 109 -23.42 11.69 -10.70
C GLU A 109 -21.93 11.41 -11.00
N GLU A 110 -21.11 12.44 -10.89
CA GLU A 110 -19.65 12.34 -10.99
C GLU A 110 -19.09 11.77 -9.69
N VAL A 111 -18.16 10.82 -9.82
CA VAL A 111 -17.41 10.25 -8.70
C VAL A 111 -15.93 10.57 -8.87
N SER A 112 -15.23 10.75 -7.75
CA SER A 112 -13.80 11.07 -7.80
C SER A 112 -13.07 10.70 -6.52
N ILE A 113 -11.77 10.47 -6.67
CA ILE A 113 -10.78 10.39 -5.60
C ILE A 113 -9.81 11.53 -5.85
N LYS A 114 -9.57 12.40 -4.87
CA LYS A 114 -8.69 13.57 -5.01
C LYS A 114 -7.86 13.76 -3.76
N GLU A 115 -6.79 14.55 -3.90
CA GLU A 115 -5.94 14.98 -2.79
C GLU A 115 -5.42 13.80 -1.96
N LEU A 116 -5.01 12.71 -2.64
CA LEU A 116 -4.54 11.50 -1.98
C LEU A 116 -3.27 11.79 -1.16
N VAL A 117 -3.33 11.52 0.14
CA VAL A 117 -2.20 11.68 1.06
C VAL A 117 -1.90 10.35 1.74
N TRP A 118 -0.64 9.93 1.65
CA TRP A 118 -0.13 8.75 2.35
C TRP A 118 0.70 9.16 3.55
N GLU A 119 0.46 8.51 4.69
CA GLU A 119 1.24 8.72 5.90
C GLU A 119 1.81 7.39 6.40
N ILE A 120 3.13 7.34 6.57
CA ILE A 120 3.82 6.20 7.15
C ILE A 120 4.03 6.48 8.64
N ARG A 121 3.37 5.69 9.49
CA ARG A 121 3.50 5.78 10.94
C ARG A 121 4.19 4.55 11.50
N ARG A 122 5.09 4.77 12.46
CA ARG A 122 5.64 3.70 13.29
C ARG A 122 4.62 3.41 14.41
N ALA A 123 4.26 2.14 14.55
CA ALA A 123 3.42 1.66 15.65
C ALA A 123 4.19 1.64 16.98
#